data_AF-A0A7J2IVD2-F1
#
_entry.id   AF-A0A7J2IVD2-F1
#
_cell.length_a   1.000
_cell.length_b   1.000
_cell.length_c   1.000
_cell.angle_alpha   90.00
_cell.angle_beta   90.00
_cell.angle_gamma   90.00
#
_symmetry.space_group_name_H-M   'P 1'
#
loop_
_entity.id
_entity.type
_entity.pdbx_description
1 polymer ?
#
loop_
_entity_poly.entity_id
_entity_poly.type
_entity_poly.pdbx_seq_one_letter_code
_entity_poly.pdbx_strand_id
1 'polypeptide(L)'
;MGQQGEGAPCEKPKRSFPWGMEELLASKEIWLCASCFTCVDRCPRDVDFTYISLALRNLAAREGYIPEASRVVASTIMEVGLAYKIPASRLRAREKEGLPPLPSVDAEQVKALLEAAGLGEVLAKASSRRG
;
A
#
# COMPACT_ATOMS: atom_id res chain seq x y z
N MET A 1 -36.61 11.88 -14.41
CA MET A 1 -35.92 12.69 -15.46
C MET A 1 -34.70 13.29 -14.79
N GLY A 2 -33.54 12.63 -14.80
CA GLY A 2 -32.58 12.69 -15.93
C GLY A 2 -31.88 14.04 -15.84
N GLN A 3 -30.69 14.13 -15.25
CA GLN A 3 -29.39 13.90 -15.91
C GLN A 3 -28.37 13.50 -14.83
N GLN A 4 -27.78 12.30 -14.83
CA GLN A 4 -26.54 11.97 -15.57
C GLN A 4 -25.55 13.15 -15.60
N GLY A 5 -24.84 13.35 -14.49
CA GLY A 5 -23.60 14.11 -14.48
C GLY A 5 -22.48 13.19 -14.96
N GLU A 6 -22.24 13.17 -16.28
CA GLU A 6 -21.05 12.59 -16.88
C GLU A 6 -19.81 13.21 -16.22
N GLY A 7 -18.91 12.36 -15.72
CA GLY A 7 -17.66 12.80 -15.11
C GLY A 7 -16.82 13.56 -16.14
N ALA A 8 -16.72 14.87 -15.95
CA ALA A 8 -15.82 15.70 -16.75
C ALA A 8 -14.38 15.15 -16.62
N PRO A 9 -13.66 14.96 -17.75
CA PRO A 9 -12.24 14.65 -17.69
C PRO A 9 -11.53 15.72 -16.86
N CYS A 10 -10.63 15.31 -15.97
CA CYS A 10 -9.83 16.22 -15.15
C CYS A 10 -9.05 17.17 -16.08
N GLU A 11 -9.60 18.36 -16.33
CA GLU A 11 -8.97 19.36 -17.19
C GLU A 11 -7.66 19.78 -16.56
N LYS A 12 -6.59 19.70 -17.34
CA LYS A 12 -5.24 19.99 -16.87
C LYS A 12 -5.19 21.45 -16.40
N PRO A 13 -4.84 21.72 -15.13
CA PRO A 13 -4.80 23.08 -14.63
C PRO A 13 -3.79 23.93 -15.43
N LYS A 14 -4.19 25.14 -15.82
CA LYS A 14 -3.40 26.10 -16.63
C LYS A 14 -2.15 26.65 -15.93
N ARG A 15 -1.87 26.24 -14.70
CA ARG A 15 -0.62 26.52 -13.99
C ARG A 15 0.01 25.18 -13.66
N SER A 16 1.05 24.80 -14.38
CA SER A 16 1.77 23.57 -14.08
C SER A 16 2.43 23.74 -12.71
N PHE A 17 1.99 22.93 -11.76
CA PHE A 17 2.82 22.61 -10.61
C PHE A 17 4.18 22.11 -11.14
N PRO A 18 5.33 22.43 -10.50
CA PRO A 18 6.64 22.10 -11.06
C PRO A 18 6.88 20.59 -11.25
N TRP A 19 6.00 19.75 -10.71
CA TRP A 19 6.06 18.29 -10.77
C TRP A 19 4.89 17.76 -11.60
N GLY A 20 5.19 16.94 -12.61
CA GLY A 20 4.16 16.17 -13.30
C GLY A 20 3.58 15.09 -12.38
N MET A 21 2.31 14.70 -12.61
CA MET A 21 1.71 13.62 -11.81
C MET A 21 2.50 12.31 -11.90
N GLU A 22 3.02 11.97 -13.07
CA GLU A 22 3.85 10.77 -13.25
C GLU A 22 5.16 10.85 -12.45
N GLU A 23 5.82 12.01 -12.45
CA GLU A 23 7.06 12.25 -11.70
C GLU A 23 6.82 12.14 -10.19
N LEU A 24 5.70 12.69 -9.70
CA LEU A 24 5.30 12.58 -8.30
C LEU A 24 5.02 11.12 -7.89
N LEU A 25 4.38 10.33 -8.74
CA LEU A 25 4.08 8.92 -8.45
C LEU A 25 5.33 8.03 -8.53
N ALA A 26 6.28 8.37 -9.39
CA ALA A 26 7.57 7.69 -9.50
C ALA A 26 8.57 8.08 -8.39
N SER A 27 8.34 9.21 -7.74
CA SER A 27 9.19 9.75 -6.67
C SER A 27 9.20 8.85 -5.43
N LYS A 28 10.35 8.80 -4.75
CA LYS A 28 10.52 8.00 -3.51
C LYS A 28 9.98 8.73 -2.28
N GLU A 29 9.89 10.05 -2.36
CA GLU A 29 9.51 10.96 -1.28
C GLU A 29 8.11 10.64 -0.74
N ILE A 30 7.16 10.24 -1.61
CA ILE A 30 5.82 9.84 -1.17
C ILE A 30 5.86 8.62 -0.24
N TRP A 31 6.88 7.76 -0.34
CA TRP A 31 7.06 6.56 0.48
C TRP A 31 7.79 6.83 1.81
N LEU A 32 8.33 8.04 2.02
CA LEU A 32 9.05 8.40 3.26
C LEU A 32 8.12 8.81 4.41
N CYS A 33 6.86 9.15 4.13
CA CYS A 33 5.88 9.46 5.17
C CYS A 33 5.68 8.27 6.13
N ALA A 34 6.00 8.45 7.41
CA ALA A 34 5.87 7.43 8.45
C ALA A 34 4.41 7.21 8.90
N SER A 35 3.44 7.96 8.33
CA SER A 35 2.04 7.96 8.76
C SER A 35 1.89 8.24 10.26
N CYS A 36 2.66 9.18 10.79
CA CYS A 36 2.66 9.54 12.22
C CYS A 36 1.59 10.57 12.62
N PHE A 37 0.81 11.08 11.66
CA PHE A 37 -0.29 12.04 11.85
C PHE A 37 0.06 13.40 12.47
N THR A 38 1.32 13.65 12.86
CA THR A 38 1.74 14.94 13.45
C THR A 38 1.43 16.16 12.57
N CYS A 39 1.45 16.00 11.25
CA CYS A 39 1.09 17.08 10.33
C CYS A 39 -0.41 17.42 10.34
N VAL A 40 -1.28 16.44 10.60
CA VAL A 40 -2.73 16.62 10.71
C VAL A 40 -3.03 17.39 12.00
N ASP A 41 -2.48 16.93 13.13
CA ASP A 41 -2.72 17.56 14.45
C ASP A 41 -2.29 19.03 14.52
N ARG A 42 -1.28 19.42 13.74
CA ARG A 42 -0.72 20.78 13.74
C ARG A 42 -1.28 21.66 12.63
N CYS A 43 -2.13 21.14 11.74
CA CYS A 43 -2.51 21.85 10.54
C CYS A 43 -3.46 23.02 10.87
N PRO A 44 -3.05 24.29 10.65
CA PRO A 44 -3.95 25.44 10.89
C PRO A 44 -5.07 25.55 9.85
N ARG A 45 -5.04 24.69 8.81
CA ARG A 45 -5.98 24.67 7.69
C ARG A 45 -6.83 23.40 7.66
N ASP A 46 -6.72 22.56 8.69
CA ASP A 46 -7.49 21.31 8.82
C ASP A 46 -7.34 20.40 7.58
N VAL A 47 -6.09 20.21 7.16
CA VAL A 47 -5.75 19.39 5.99
C VAL A 47 -5.23 18.04 6.44
N ASP A 48 -5.92 17.00 5.95
CA ASP A 48 -5.62 15.59 6.15
C ASP A 48 -4.44 15.09 5.30
N PHE A 49 -3.26 15.69 5.46
CA PHE A 49 -2.10 15.39 4.60
C PHE A 49 -1.68 13.91 4.63
N THR A 50 -1.80 13.23 5.78
CA THR A 50 -1.49 11.80 5.87
C THR A 50 -2.37 10.98 4.93
N TYR A 51 -3.66 11.30 4.82
CA TYR A 51 -4.57 10.62 3.89
C TYR A 51 -4.27 10.97 2.43
N ILE A 52 -3.86 12.21 2.14
CA ILE A 52 -3.39 12.59 0.79
C ILE A 52 -2.16 11.75 0.42
N SER A 53 -1.20 11.60 1.33
CA SER A 53 -0.01 10.76 1.11
C SER A 53 -0.37 9.29 0.86
N LEU A 54 -1.34 8.74 1.60
CA LEU A 54 -1.84 7.38 1.38
C LEU A 54 -2.52 7.23 0.01
N ALA A 55 -3.33 8.21 -0.41
CA ALA A 55 -3.97 8.20 -1.72
C ALA A 55 -2.92 8.23 -2.86
N LEU A 56 -1.87 9.06 -2.73
CA LEU A 56 -0.77 9.11 -3.68
C LEU A 56 -0.03 7.76 -3.77
N ARG A 57 0.24 7.10 -2.63
CA ARG A 57 0.85 5.77 -2.61
C ARG A 57 -0.02 4.72 -3.28
N ASN A 58 -1.34 4.77 -3.10
CA ASN A 58 -2.27 3.86 -3.76
C ASN A 58 -2.26 4.05 -5.28
N LEU A 59 -2.24 5.31 -5.75
CA LEU A 59 -2.11 5.62 -7.17
C LEU A 59 -0.75 5.14 -7.72
N ALA A 60 0.34 5.41 -7.00
CA ALA A 60 1.68 4.96 -7.37
C ALA A 60 1.75 3.44 -7.46
N ALA A 61 1.15 2.73 -6.50
CA ALA A 61 1.09 1.27 -6.49
C ALA A 61 0.30 0.71 -7.68
N ARG A 62 -0.85 1.29 -7.99
CA ARG A 62 -1.65 0.94 -9.19
C ARG A 62 -0.90 1.23 -10.49
N GLU A 63 0.05 2.16 -10.50
CA GLU A 63 0.93 2.40 -11.65
C GLU A 63 2.18 1.52 -11.68
N GLY A 64 2.42 0.72 -10.63
CA GLY A 64 3.56 -0.20 -10.51
C GLY A 64 4.76 0.39 -9.76
N TYR A 65 4.66 1.62 -9.26
CA TYR A 65 5.69 2.29 -8.47
C TYR A 65 5.62 1.88 -6.99
N ILE A 66 5.90 0.60 -6.72
CA ILE A 66 5.91 0.04 -5.36
C ILE A 66 7.37 -0.22 -4.94
N PRO A 67 7.82 0.20 -3.74
CA PRO A 67 9.13 -0.15 -3.21
C PRO A 67 9.28 -1.66 -3.01
N GLU A 68 10.50 -2.17 -3.22
CA GLU A 68 10.77 -3.60 -3.15
C GLU A 68 10.38 -4.23 -1.80
N ALA A 69 10.71 -3.57 -0.69
CA ALA A 69 10.34 -4.04 0.64
C ALA A 69 8.83 -4.27 0.80
N SER A 70 8.00 -3.39 0.22
CA SER A 70 6.55 -3.52 0.26
C SER A 70 6.05 -4.66 -0.64
N ARG A 71 6.70 -4.90 -1.78
CA ARG A 71 6.39 -6.05 -2.65
C ARG A 71 6.70 -7.37 -1.96
N VAL A 72 7.86 -7.48 -1.31
CA VAL A 72 8.26 -8.70 -0.58
C VAL A 72 7.26 -9.03 0.53
N VAL A 73 6.84 -8.01 1.29
CA VAL A 73 5.82 -8.20 2.34
C VAL A 73 4.49 -8.63 1.73
N ALA A 74 4.03 -7.96 0.67
CA ALA A 74 2.77 -8.32 0.00
C ALA A 74 2.80 -9.76 -0.54
N SER A 75 3.90 -10.18 -1.20
CA SER A 75 4.07 -11.56 -1.67
C SER A 75 4.10 -12.57 -0.53
N THR A 76 4.72 -12.22 0.61
CA THR A 76 4.73 -13.09 1.80
C THR A 76 3.32 -13.26 2.37
N ILE A 77 2.52 -12.20 2.41
CA ILE A 77 1.12 -12.28 2.85
C ILE A 77 0.31 -13.18 1.90
N MET A 78 0.52 -13.05 0.58
CA MET A 78 -0.16 -13.91 -0.40
C MET A 78 0.23 -15.38 -0.29
N GLU A 79 1.43 -15.70 0.22
CA GLU A 79 1.94 -17.07 0.36
C GLU A 79 1.54 -17.71 1.70
N VAL A 80 1.75 -17.00 2.82
CA VAL A 80 1.60 -17.58 4.17
C VAL A 80 0.51 -16.91 5.02
N GLY A 81 -0.18 -15.90 4.47
CA GLY A 81 -1.18 -15.11 5.21
C GLY A 81 -0.60 -14.16 6.26
N LEU A 82 0.73 -14.03 6.32
CA LEU A 82 1.45 -13.25 7.34
C LEU A 82 2.43 -12.26 6.69
N ALA A 83 2.69 -11.14 7.36
CA ALA A 83 3.65 -10.13 6.88
C ALA A 83 5.09 -10.63 6.81
N TYR A 84 5.43 -11.68 7.57
CA TYR A 84 6.74 -12.33 7.54
C TYR A 84 6.59 -13.83 7.84
N LYS A 85 7.52 -14.65 7.31
CA LYS A 85 7.58 -16.08 7.63
C LYS A 85 8.17 -16.27 9.02
N ILE A 86 7.44 -16.94 9.90
CA ILE A 86 7.91 -17.20 11.27
C ILE A 86 8.98 -18.31 11.21
N PRO A 87 10.24 -18.02 11.57
CA PRO A 87 11.28 -19.05 11.58
C PRO A 87 11.08 -20.01 12.75
N ALA A 88 11.51 -21.27 12.59
CA ALA A 88 11.41 -22.29 13.63
C ALA A 88 12.15 -21.91 14.93
N SER A 89 13.16 -21.03 14.86
CA SER A 89 13.84 -20.48 16.03
C SER A 89 12.89 -19.68 16.94
N ARG A 90 11.94 -18.92 16.36
CA ARG A 90 10.94 -18.16 17.12
C ARG A 90 9.94 -19.10 17.80
N LEU A 91 9.54 -20.20 17.15
CA LEU A 91 8.64 -21.19 17.73
C LEU A 91 9.30 -21.92 18.92
N ARG A 92 10.52 -22.40 18.75
CA ARG A 92 11.30 -23.02 19.84
C ARG A 92 11.52 -22.07 21.02
N ALA A 93 11.78 -20.79 20.75
CA ALA A 93 11.91 -19.79 21.80
C ALA A 93 10.60 -19.64 22.57
N ARG A 94 9.45 -19.60 21.90
CA ARG A 94 8.13 -19.53 22.57
C ARG A 94 7.88 -20.74 23.47
N GLU A 95 8.15 -21.94 22.99
CA GLU A 95 8.00 -23.18 23.77
C GLU A 95 8.89 -23.17 25.01
N LYS A 96 10.16 -22.76 24.86
CA LYS A 96 11.12 -22.64 25.97
C LYS A 96 10.62 -21.68 27.04
N GLU A 97 10.02 -20.56 26.64
CA GLU A 97 9.45 -19.57 27.54
C GLU A 97 8.03 -19.94 28.02
N GLY A 98 7.52 -21.14 27.70
CA GLY A 98 6.19 -21.61 28.10
C GLY A 98 5.04 -20.82 27.49
N LEU A 99 5.27 -20.10 26.40
CA LEU A 99 4.25 -19.30 25.72
C LEU A 99 3.31 -20.19 24.90
N PRO A 100 2.02 -19.82 24.77
CA PRO A 100 1.07 -20.59 23.98
C PRO A 100 1.47 -20.65 22.50
N PRO A 101 1.05 -21.71 21.77
CA PRO A 101 1.26 -21.80 20.34
C PRO A 101 0.59 -20.62 19.62
N LEU A 102 1.15 -20.24 18.47
CA LEU A 102 0.54 -19.18 17.66
C LEU A 102 -0.76 -19.69 17.02
N PRO A 103 -1.77 -18.82 16.87
CA PRO A 103 -2.98 -19.18 16.14
C PRO A 103 -2.63 -19.54 14.70
N SER A 104 -3.32 -20.55 14.17
CA SER A 104 -3.21 -20.90 12.75
C SER A 104 -3.89 -19.84 11.90
N VAL A 105 -3.23 -19.43 10.81
CA VAL A 105 -3.79 -18.54 9.80
C VAL A 105 -4.28 -19.37 8.62
N ASP A 106 -5.49 -19.11 8.15
CA ASP A 106 -6.00 -19.64 6.89
C ASP A 106 -5.43 -18.80 5.73
N ALA A 107 -4.29 -19.25 5.20
CA ALA A 107 -3.61 -18.54 4.12
C ALA A 107 -4.44 -18.51 2.83
N GLU A 108 -5.26 -19.53 2.56
CA GLU A 108 -6.11 -19.59 1.36
C GLU A 108 -7.25 -18.57 1.46
N GLN A 109 -7.89 -18.45 2.63
CA GLN A 109 -8.90 -17.42 2.85
C GLN A 109 -8.30 -16.01 2.70
N VAL A 110 -7.14 -15.76 3.30
CA VAL A 110 -6.46 -14.46 3.19
C VAL A 110 -6.12 -14.14 1.73
N LYS A 111 -5.57 -15.11 1.02
CA LYS A 111 -5.24 -14.98 -0.40
C LYS A 111 -6.48 -14.67 -1.24
N ALA A 112 -7.58 -15.41 -1.06
CA ALA A 112 -8.82 -15.19 -1.79
C ALA A 112 -9.38 -13.77 -1.58
N LEU A 113 -9.33 -13.25 -0.34
CA LEU A 113 -9.75 -11.88 -0.03
C LEU A 113 -8.86 -10.83 -0.72
N LEU A 114 -7.54 -11.06 -0.74
CA LEU A 114 -6.59 -10.14 -1.35
C LEU A 114 -6.65 -10.17 -2.88
N GLU A 115 -6.93 -11.32 -3.48
CA GLU A 115 -7.22 -11.44 -4.91
C GLU A 115 -8.49 -10.66 -5.26
N ALA A 116 -9.57 -10.84 -4.49
CA ALA A 116 -10.81 -10.09 -4.68
C ALA A 116 -10.64 -8.57 -4.47
N ALA A 117 -9.72 -8.16 -3.60
CA ALA A 117 -9.36 -6.75 -3.38
C ALA A 117 -8.42 -6.18 -4.46
N GLY A 118 -7.96 -6.99 -5.43
CA GLY A 118 -7.13 -6.56 -6.55
C GLY A 118 -5.63 -6.46 -6.23
N LEU A 119 -5.15 -7.02 -5.11
CA LEU A 119 -3.72 -6.99 -4.77
C LEU A 119 -2.88 -7.76 -5.80
N GLY A 120 -3.40 -8.87 -6.33
CA GLY A 120 -2.72 -9.67 -7.37
C GLY A 120 -2.40 -8.86 -8.63
N GLU A 121 -3.35 -8.04 -9.09
CA GLU A 121 -3.19 -7.17 -10.26
C GLU A 121 -2.13 -6.09 -10.03
N VAL A 122 -2.14 -5.49 -8.83
CA VAL A 122 -1.17 -4.48 -8.41
C VAL A 122 0.26 -5.05 -8.39
N LEU A 123 0.44 -6.26 -7.86
CA LEU A 123 1.74 -6.95 -7.85
C LEU A 123 2.21 -7.37 -9.24
N ALA A 124 1.29 -7.81 -10.11
CA ALA A 124 1.61 -8.14 -11.49
C ALA A 124 2.11 -6.91 -12.26
N LYS A 125 1.44 -5.76 -12.10
CA LYS A 125 1.85 -4.51 -12.76
C LYS A 125 3.20 -4.01 -12.23
N ALA A 126 3.46 -4.09 -10.92
CA ALA A 126 4.78 -3.77 -10.35
C ALA A 126 5.92 -4.64 -10.91
N SER A 127 5.65 -5.91 -11.22
CA SER A 127 6.65 -6.83 -11.78
C SER A 127 7.05 -6.51 -13.23
N SER A 128 6.17 -5.82 -13.97
CA SER A 128 6.39 -5.40 -15.37
C SER A 128 7.27 -4.16 -15.52
N ARG A 129 7.30 -3.28 -14.52
CA ARG A 129 8.08 -2.02 -14.51
C ARG A 129 9.49 -2.16 -13.90
N ARG A 130 10.11 -3.36 -13.96
CA ARG A 130 11.51 -3.54 -13.55
C ARG A 130 12.43 -2.68 -14.42
N GLY A 131 12.80 -1.51 -13.91
CA GLY A 131 13.78 -0.58 -14.45
C GLY A 131 14.59 0.00 -13.30
#